data_AF-A0AAV0WAF1-F1
#
_entry.id   AF-A0AAV0WAF1-F1
#
_cell.length_a   1.000
_cell.length_b   1.000
_cell.length_c   1.000
_cell.angle_alpha   90.00
_cell.angle_beta   90.00
_cell.angle_gamma   90.00
#
_symmetry.space_group_name_H-M   'P 1'
#
loop_
_entity.id
_entity.type
_entity.pdbx_description
1 polymer ?
#
loop_
_entity_poly.entity_id
_entity_poly.type
_entity_poly.pdbx_seq_one_letter_code
_entity_poly.pdbx_strand_id
1 'polypeptide(L)'
;MNNVEKVELVLIYGECQGNERLTALTYAERYPERYHPPSNYVLRLLQGLNQEGRFPGTQINQQRRRANIFGDDEELQVLAYIRGYPRSSIRHVAREVQKILKKHKMHPYKIDLVQHLRAGDSIRRLEFIAWFNSKLYDNPLIVKFFGVMNQNSLTMEL
;
A
#
# COMPACT_ATOMS: atom_id res chain seq x y z
N MET A 1 -26.93 8.24 4.47
CA MET A 1 -27.72 7.59 5.52
C MET A 1 -26.82 6.76 6.43
N ASN A 2 -26.72 7.12 7.72
CA ASN A 2 -25.85 6.47 8.71
C ASN A 2 -26.49 5.19 9.28
N ASN A 3 -25.74 4.36 10.01
CA ASN A 3 -26.24 3.11 10.59
C ASN A 3 -27.39 3.33 11.58
N VAL A 4 -27.41 4.43 12.34
CA VAL A 4 -28.53 4.77 13.24
C VAL A 4 -29.81 4.97 12.44
N GLU A 5 -29.77 5.79 11.40
CA GLU A 5 -30.90 6.02 10.50
C GLU A 5 -31.38 4.72 9.84
N LYS A 6 -30.45 3.80 9.53
CA LYS A 6 -30.77 2.49 8.94
C LYS A 6 -31.52 1.60 9.92
N VAL A 7 -31.16 1.62 11.20
CA VAL A 7 -31.90 0.90 12.26
C VAL A 7 -33.31 1.47 12.40
N GLU A 8 -33.45 2.79 12.47
CA GLU A 8 -34.77 3.45 12.56
C GLU A 8 -35.67 3.07 11.38
N LEU A 9 -35.12 3.01 10.16
CA LEU A 9 -35.86 2.58 8.97
C LEU A 9 -36.35 1.13 9.08
N VAL A 10 -35.57 0.22 9.68
CA VAL A 10 -35.98 -1.18 9.92
C VAL A 10 -37.10 -1.27 10.96
N LEU A 11 -37.02 -0.45 12.02
CA LEU A 11 -38.07 -0.42 13.04
C LEU A 11 -39.41 0.07 12.44
N ILE A 12 -39.37 1.14 11.65
CA ILE A 12 -40.55 1.66 10.95
C ILE A 12 -41.10 0.63 9.95
N TYR A 13 -40.24 -0.16 9.30
CA TYR A 13 -40.70 -1.25 8.43
C TYR A 13 -41.51 -2.30 9.18
N GLY A 14 -41.11 -2.63 10.41
CA GLY A 14 -41.86 -3.50 11.30
C GLY A 14 -43.23 -2.91 11.68
N GLU A 15 -43.28 -1.62 12.03
CA GLU A 15 -44.53 -0.91 12.30
C GLU A 15 -45.48 -0.88 11.09
N CYS A 16 -44.92 -0.73 9.89
CA CYS A 16 -45.65 -0.71 8.62
C CYS A 16 -46.03 -2.11 8.11
N GLN A 17 -45.94 -3.15 8.94
CA GLN A 17 -46.29 -4.53 8.60
C GLN A 17 -45.58 -5.06 7.34
N GLY A 18 -44.36 -4.59 7.10
CA GLY A 18 -43.55 -4.99 5.95
C GLY A 18 -43.88 -4.29 4.63
N ASN A 19 -44.65 -3.20 4.65
CA ASN A 19 -44.91 -2.41 3.45
C ASN A 19 -43.79 -1.39 3.20
N GLU A 20 -43.00 -1.59 2.14
CA GLU A 20 -41.82 -0.77 1.84
C GLU A 20 -42.15 0.68 1.44
N ARG A 21 -43.29 0.88 0.76
CA ARG A 21 -43.73 2.23 0.32
C ARG A 21 -44.21 3.04 1.51
N LEU A 22 -45.05 2.42 2.35
CA LEU A 22 -45.53 3.04 3.58
C LEU A 22 -44.36 3.33 4.51
N THR A 23 -43.38 2.43 4.62
CA THR A 23 -42.16 2.66 5.41
C THR A 23 -41.41 3.91 4.97
N ALA A 24 -41.17 4.08 3.67
CA ALA A 24 -40.44 5.24 3.15
C ALA A 24 -41.22 6.55 3.38
N LEU A 25 -42.55 6.51 3.22
CA LEU A 25 -43.43 7.65 3.50
C LEU A 25 -43.42 8.02 4.98
N THR A 26 -43.68 7.06 5.87
CA THR A 26 -43.67 7.24 7.32
C THR A 26 -42.30 7.73 7.82
N TYR A 27 -41.21 7.26 7.22
CA TYR A 27 -39.86 7.76 7.52
C TYR A 27 -39.69 9.23 7.14
N ALA A 28 -40.14 9.62 5.94
CA ALA A 28 -40.08 11.00 5.48
C ALA A 28 -40.95 11.94 6.33
N GLU A 29 -42.13 11.48 6.77
CA GLU A 29 -43.02 12.22 7.66
C GLU A 29 -42.42 12.42 9.06
N ARG A 30 -41.79 11.38 9.63
CA ARG A 30 -41.16 11.47 10.96
C ARG A 30 -39.87 12.29 10.96
N TYR A 31 -39.12 12.28 9.86
CA TYR A 31 -37.82 12.92 9.76
C TYR A 31 -37.71 13.81 8.50
N PRO A 32 -38.43 14.95 8.48
CA PRO A 32 -38.47 15.82 7.30
C PRO A 32 -37.11 16.42 6.93
N GLU A 33 -36.25 16.67 7.93
CA GLU A 33 -34.91 17.28 7.74
C GLU A 33 -33.83 16.29 7.27
N ARG A 34 -34.15 15.00 7.13
CA ARG A 34 -33.16 13.96 6.80
C ARG A 34 -33.27 13.53 5.34
N TYR A 35 -32.29 12.78 4.87
CA TYR A 35 -32.36 12.14 3.56
C TYR A 35 -33.51 11.13 3.50
N HIS A 36 -34.38 11.24 2.50
CA HIS A 36 -35.50 10.33 2.28
C HIS A 36 -35.13 9.23 1.28
N PRO A 37 -34.92 7.97 1.72
CA PRO A 37 -34.58 6.90 0.82
C PRO A 37 -35.77 6.51 -0.07
N PRO A 38 -35.55 6.11 -1.34
CA PRO A 38 -36.60 5.52 -2.16
C PRO A 38 -37.07 4.19 -1.57
N SER A 39 -38.32 3.79 -1.80
CA SER A 39 -38.91 2.58 -1.20
C SER A 39 -38.12 1.29 -1.49
N ASN A 40 -37.51 1.17 -2.67
CA ASN A 40 -36.66 0.04 -3.03
C ASN A 40 -35.37 -0.08 -2.19
N TYR A 41 -34.95 1.00 -1.53
CA TYR A 41 -33.80 0.99 -0.63
C TYR A 41 -34.09 0.16 0.62
N VAL A 42 -35.34 0.18 1.12
CA VAL A 42 -35.78 -0.65 2.27
C VAL A 42 -35.56 -2.13 1.97
N LEU A 43 -35.97 -2.59 0.79
CA LEU A 43 -35.76 -3.98 0.36
C LEU A 43 -34.29 -4.36 0.27
N ARG A 44 -33.46 -3.51 -0.34
CA ARG A 44 -32.00 -3.75 -0.41
C ARG A 44 -31.35 -3.82 0.96
N LEU A 45 -31.85 -3.00 1.89
CA LEU A 45 -31.35 -2.94 3.26
C LEU A 45 -31.67 -4.23 4.01
N LEU A 46 -32.91 -4.73 3.90
CA LEU A 46 -33.33 -6.00 4.49
C LEU A 46 -32.62 -7.20 3.85
N GLN A 47 -32.44 -7.19 2.53
CA GLN A 47 -31.67 -8.24 1.83
C GLN A 47 -30.22 -8.30 2.34
N GLY A 48 -29.55 -7.15 2.51
CA GLY A 48 -28.20 -7.11 3.06
C GLY A 48 -28.12 -7.67 4.48
N LEU A 49 -29.11 -7.35 5.33
CA LEU A 49 -29.20 -7.92 6.67
C LEU A 49 -29.42 -9.44 6.65
N ASN A 50 -30.32 -9.94 5.81
CA ASN A 50 -30.63 -11.37 5.72
C ASN A 50 -29.49 -12.19 5.11
N GLN A 51 -28.76 -11.64 4.14
CA GLN A 51 -27.71 -12.37 3.42
C GLN A 51 -26.34 -12.25 4.09
N GLU A 52 -25.98 -11.06 4.57
CA GLU A 52 -24.64 -10.76 5.08
C GLU A 52 -24.59 -10.48 6.59
N GLY A 53 -25.74 -10.42 7.27
CA GLY A 53 -25.82 -10.09 8.70
C GLY A 53 -25.42 -8.65 9.03
N ARG A 54 -25.35 -7.76 8.03
CA ARG A 54 -24.90 -6.36 8.20
C ARG A 54 -25.66 -5.43 7.26
N PHE A 55 -25.75 -4.16 7.63
CA PHE A 55 -26.30 -3.16 6.72
C PHE A 55 -25.46 -3.07 5.44
N PRO A 56 -26.10 -2.88 4.27
CA PRO A 56 -25.35 -2.64 3.05
C PRO A 56 -24.48 -1.39 3.25
N GLY A 57 -23.17 -1.58 3.14
CA GLY A 57 -22.23 -0.48 3.03
C GLY A 57 -22.50 0.27 1.74
N THR A 58 -22.11 1.54 1.67
CA THR A 58 -21.92 2.18 0.37
C THR A 58 -20.97 1.28 -0.40
N GLN A 59 -21.46 0.49 -1.35
CA GLN A 59 -20.63 -0.26 -2.28
C GLN A 59 -19.92 0.76 -3.16
N ILE A 60 -18.96 1.49 -2.59
CA ILE A 60 -17.92 2.19 -3.35
C ILE A 60 -17.00 1.10 -3.85
N ASN A 61 -17.50 0.19 -4.69
CA ASN A 61 -16.77 -0.68 -5.60
C ASN A 61 -15.33 -1.04 -5.17
N GLN A 62 -15.12 -1.46 -3.92
CA GLN A 62 -13.77 -1.86 -3.46
C GLN A 62 -13.47 -3.26 -3.99
N GLN A 63 -14.51 -4.09 -4.15
CA GLN A 63 -14.39 -5.42 -4.74
C GLN A 63 -14.06 -5.42 -6.24
N ARG A 64 -14.36 -4.35 -7.00
CA ARG A 64 -14.13 -4.33 -8.46
C ARG A 64 -12.89 -3.58 -8.92
N ARG A 65 -12.16 -2.90 -8.03
CA ARG A 65 -11.01 -2.09 -8.51
C ARG A 65 -9.75 -2.90 -8.82
N ARG A 66 -9.43 -4.06 -8.22
CA ARG A 66 -8.09 -4.68 -8.42
C ARG A 66 -7.98 -6.19 -8.13
N ALA A 67 -8.91 -7.03 -8.59
CA ALA A 67 -8.51 -8.44 -8.75
C ALA A 67 -7.41 -8.47 -9.82
N ASN A 68 -6.24 -9.00 -9.48
CA ASN A 68 -5.05 -9.02 -10.32
C ASN A 68 -5.41 -9.47 -11.74
N ILE A 69 -5.14 -8.62 -12.73
CA ILE A 69 -5.43 -8.89 -14.15
C ILE A 69 -4.49 -9.97 -14.70
N PHE A 70 -3.36 -10.21 -14.01
CA PHE A 70 -2.33 -11.15 -14.43
C PHE A 70 -2.48 -12.51 -13.77
N GLY A 71 -2.24 -13.56 -14.54
CA GLY A 71 -1.95 -14.88 -13.99
C GLY A 71 -0.59 -14.89 -13.28
N ASP A 72 -0.45 -15.74 -12.27
CA ASP A 72 0.77 -15.83 -11.45
C ASP A 72 2.03 -16.12 -12.30
N ASP A 73 1.88 -16.88 -13.40
CA ASP A 73 2.98 -17.21 -14.32
C ASP A 73 3.50 -16.00 -15.11
N GLU A 74 2.61 -15.15 -15.60
CA GLU A 74 2.98 -13.92 -16.32
C GLU A 74 3.67 -12.93 -15.38
N GLU A 75 3.16 -12.83 -14.15
CA GLU A 75 3.76 -12.03 -13.10
C GLU A 75 5.18 -12.53 -12.78
N LEU A 76 5.37 -13.84 -12.63
CA LEU A 76 6.67 -14.46 -12.36
C LEU A 76 7.69 -14.21 -13.48
N GLN A 77 7.27 -14.30 -14.74
CA GLN A 77 8.15 -14.03 -15.90
C GLN A 77 8.65 -12.58 -15.90
N VAL A 78 7.77 -11.62 -15.61
CA VAL A 78 8.15 -10.20 -15.50
C VAL A 78 9.16 -9.98 -14.38
N LEU A 79 8.96 -10.62 -13.22
CA LEU A 79 9.89 -10.52 -12.09
C LEU A 79 11.25 -11.14 -12.41
N ALA A 80 11.27 -12.32 -13.03
CA ALA A 80 12.51 -12.99 -13.43
C ALA A 80 13.31 -12.15 -14.43
N TYR A 81 12.64 -11.58 -15.42
CA TYR A 81 13.27 -10.69 -16.40
C TYR A 81 13.90 -9.46 -15.74
N ILE A 82 13.18 -8.77 -14.87
CA ILE A 82 13.67 -7.55 -14.22
C ILE A 82 14.83 -7.84 -13.26
N ARG A 83 14.83 -9.02 -12.61
CA ARG A 83 15.95 -9.45 -11.77
C ARG A 83 17.22 -9.74 -12.57
N GLY A 84 17.09 -10.32 -13.77
CA GLY A 84 18.21 -10.53 -14.69
C GLY A 84 18.72 -9.23 -15.34
N TYR A 85 17.82 -8.27 -15.59
CA TYR A 85 18.11 -7.03 -16.28
C TYR A 85 17.58 -5.79 -15.50
N PRO A 86 18.17 -5.45 -14.35
CA PRO A 86 17.65 -4.39 -13.46
C PRO A 86 17.72 -2.98 -14.06
N ARG A 87 18.46 -2.80 -15.16
CA ARG A 87 18.58 -1.53 -15.89
C ARG A 87 17.62 -1.41 -17.06
N SER A 88 16.82 -2.44 -17.34
CA SER A 88 15.89 -2.42 -18.46
C SER A 88 14.90 -1.28 -18.31
N SER A 89 14.74 -0.53 -19.40
CA SER A 89 13.80 0.58 -19.43
C SER A 89 12.36 0.05 -19.38
N ILE A 90 11.60 0.53 -18.40
CA ILE A 90 10.16 0.27 -18.30
C ILE A 90 9.37 1.38 -19.04
N ARG A 91 10.05 2.38 -19.63
CA ARG A 91 9.41 3.56 -20.24
C ARG A 91 8.52 3.23 -21.45
N HIS A 92 8.71 2.08 -22.08
CA HIS A 92 7.88 1.60 -23.19
C HIS A 92 7.02 0.39 -22.83
N VAL A 93 7.06 -0.06 -21.58
CA VAL A 93 6.37 -1.29 -21.16
C VAL A 93 5.01 -0.92 -20.59
N ALA A 94 4.01 -1.77 -20.88
CA ALA A 94 2.61 -1.59 -20.51
C ALA A 94 2.45 -1.14 -19.04
N ARG A 95 1.49 -0.23 -18.80
CA ARG A 95 1.06 0.25 -17.46
C ARG A 95 0.88 -0.88 -16.43
N GLU A 96 0.57 -2.06 -16.93
CA GLU A 96 0.30 -3.25 -16.16
C GLU A 96 1.58 -3.86 -15.54
N VAL A 97 2.75 -3.78 -16.20
CA VAL A 97 4.05 -4.16 -15.60
C VAL A 97 4.41 -3.25 -14.44
N GLN A 98 4.11 -1.95 -14.54
CA GLN A 98 4.33 -1.03 -13.41
C GLN A 98 3.49 -1.39 -12.18
N LYS A 99 2.29 -1.97 -12.35
CA LYS A 99 1.48 -2.45 -11.24
C LYS A 99 2.11 -3.67 -10.57
N ILE A 100 2.61 -4.62 -11.35
CA ILE A 100 3.37 -5.79 -10.85
C ILE A 100 4.56 -5.33 -10.01
N LEU A 101 5.36 -4.40 -10.54
CA LEU A 101 6.54 -3.91 -9.83
C LEU A 101 6.21 -3.23 -8.51
N LYS A 102 5.15 -2.41 -8.49
CA LYS A 102 4.66 -1.77 -7.26
C LYS A 102 4.14 -2.80 -6.26
N LYS A 103 3.42 -3.84 -6.71
CA LYS A 103 2.93 -4.94 -5.87
C LYS A 103 4.08 -5.65 -5.16
N HIS A 104 5.19 -5.89 -5.86
CA HIS A 104 6.40 -6.54 -5.34
C HIS A 104 7.44 -5.59 -4.71
N LYS A 105 7.10 -4.31 -4.51
CA LYS A 105 8.00 -3.29 -3.93
C LYS A 105 9.35 -3.17 -4.68
N MET A 106 9.34 -3.42 -6.00
CA MET A 106 10.52 -3.25 -6.83
C MET A 106 10.57 -1.82 -7.36
N HIS A 107 11.57 -1.07 -6.91
CA HIS A 107 11.78 0.32 -7.27
C HIS A 107 13.01 0.48 -8.15
N PRO A 108 12.99 1.34 -9.18
CA PRO A 108 14.19 1.71 -9.91
C PRO A 108 15.20 2.36 -8.96
N TYR A 109 16.41 1.83 -8.91
CA TYR A 109 17.52 2.45 -8.17
C TYR A 109 18.42 3.21 -9.14
N LYS A 110 18.79 4.44 -8.77
CA LYS A 110 19.86 5.17 -9.43
C LYS A 110 21.17 4.83 -8.70
N ILE A 111 22.12 4.25 -9.43
CA ILE A 111 23.45 4.01 -8.88
C ILE A 111 24.21 5.33 -8.93
N ASP A 112 24.49 5.89 -7.76
CA ASP A 112 25.40 7.02 -7.60
C ASP A 112 26.80 6.48 -7.26
N LEU A 113 27.72 6.63 -8.21
CA LEU A 113 29.12 6.23 -8.03
C LEU A 113 29.85 7.37 -7.31
N VAL A 114 29.96 7.27 -5.99
CA VAL A 114 30.54 8.33 -5.14
C VAL A 114 32.06 8.47 -5.33
N GLN A 115 32.75 7.45 -5.85
CA GLN A 115 34.19 7.48 -6.16
C GLN A 115 34.52 6.54 -7.32
N HIS A 116 35.45 6.91 -8.20
CA HIS A 116 36.05 5.97 -9.16
C HIS A 116 36.96 5.00 -8.40
N LEU A 117 36.59 3.72 -8.31
CA LEU A 117 37.50 2.68 -7.83
C LEU A 117 38.68 2.57 -8.81
N ARG A 118 39.90 2.68 -8.28
CA ARG A 118 41.12 2.41 -9.04
C ARG A 118 41.37 0.90 -9.11
N ALA A 119 42.15 0.47 -10.09
CA ALA A 119 42.58 -0.92 -10.18
C ALA A 119 43.29 -1.34 -8.87
N GLY A 120 42.87 -2.47 -8.29
CA GLY A 120 43.38 -2.96 -7.01
C GLY A 120 42.67 -2.43 -5.76
N ASP A 121 41.83 -1.39 -5.86
CA ASP A 121 41.08 -0.86 -4.70
C ASP A 121 40.13 -1.89 -4.11
N SER A 122 39.51 -2.73 -4.96
CA SER A 122 38.61 -3.80 -4.50
C SER A 122 39.33 -4.78 -3.58
N ILE A 123 40.53 -5.23 -3.98
CA ILE A 123 41.35 -6.15 -3.21
C ILE A 123 41.78 -5.49 -1.89
N ARG A 124 42.35 -4.28 -1.95
CA ARG A 124 42.79 -3.54 -0.75
C ARG A 124 41.66 -3.29 0.24
N ARG A 125 40.46 -2.95 -0.26
CA ARG A 125 39.27 -2.75 0.58
C ARG A 125 38.84 -4.06 1.25
N LEU A 126 38.85 -5.19 0.53
CA LEU A 126 38.52 -6.50 1.09
C LEU A 126 39.53 -6.96 2.13
N GLU A 127 40.83 -6.79 1.87
CA GLU A 127 41.90 -7.08 2.82
C GLU A 127 41.77 -6.25 4.09
N PHE A 128 41.51 -4.94 3.95
CA PHE A 128 41.25 -4.06 5.09
C PHE A 128 40.03 -4.52 5.90
N ILE A 129 38.91 -4.84 5.24
CA ILE A 129 37.70 -5.32 5.92
C ILE A 129 37.98 -6.64 6.66
N ALA A 130 38.68 -7.58 6.03
CA ALA A 130 39.02 -8.86 6.65
C ALA A 130 39.92 -8.67 7.90
N TRP A 131 40.96 -7.86 7.78
CA TRP A 131 41.82 -7.50 8.91
C TRP A 131 41.03 -6.78 10.01
N PHE A 132 40.22 -5.79 9.65
CA PHE A 132 39.44 -5.00 10.60
C PHE A 132 38.44 -5.88 11.36
N ASN A 133 37.78 -6.82 10.68
CA ASN A 133 36.88 -7.78 11.31
C ASN A 133 37.61 -8.69 12.32
N SER A 134 38.82 -9.17 12.00
CA SER A 134 39.64 -9.92 12.96
C SER A 134 39.95 -9.08 14.19
N LYS A 135 40.35 -7.82 14.00
CA LYS A 135 40.64 -6.92 15.12
C LYS A 135 39.43 -6.51 15.94
N LEU A 136 38.27 -6.38 15.30
CA LEU A 136 37.00 -6.09 15.96
C LEU A 136 36.53 -7.28 16.80
N TYR A 137 36.74 -8.50 16.32
CA TYR A 137 36.46 -9.72 17.08
C TYR A 137 37.34 -9.82 18.33
N ASP A 138 38.65 -9.57 18.19
CA ASP A 138 39.59 -9.61 19.30
C ASP A 138 39.35 -8.49 20.32
N ASN A 139 38.98 -7.30 19.85
CA ASN A 139 38.69 -6.14 20.69
C ASN A 139 37.53 -5.30 20.12
N PRO A 140 36.30 -5.45 20.66
CA PRO A 140 35.14 -4.68 20.22
C PRO A 140 35.28 -3.17 20.41
N LEU A 141 36.17 -2.70 21.29
CA LEU A 141 36.41 -1.28 21.53
C LEU A 141 37.40 -0.67 20.54
N ILE A 142 37.96 -1.44 19.60
CA ILE A 142 38.96 -0.94 18.65
C ILE A 142 38.46 0.26 17.83
N VAL A 143 37.14 0.34 17.58
CA VAL A 143 36.50 1.45 16.87
C VAL A 143 36.73 2.80 17.57
N LYS A 144 36.87 2.82 18.90
CA LYS A 144 37.12 4.05 19.67
C LYS A 144 38.52 4.64 19.43
N PHE A 145 39.45 3.85 18.89
CA PHE A 145 40.81 4.30 18.57
C PHE A 145 40.92 4.85 17.14
N PHE A 146 39.88 4.70 16.31
CA PHE A 146 39.82 5.30 14.98
C PHE A 146 39.07 6.64 15.03
N GLY A 147 39.82 7.75 14.98
CA GLY A 147 39.25 9.07 14.74
C GLY A 147 39.03 9.30 13.24
N VAL A 148 37.79 9.51 12.81
CA VAL A 148 37.50 9.90 11.42
C VAL A 148 37.70 11.41 11.31
N MET A 149 38.85 11.82 10.78
CA MET A 149 39.12 13.21 10.39
C MET A 149 38.90 13.35 8.89
N ASN A 150 37.82 14.02 8.48
CA ASN A 150 37.65 14.44 7.09
C ASN A 150 38.38 15.78 6.88
N GLN A 151 39.18 15.90 5.82
CA GLN A 151 39.92 17.15 5.50
C GLN A 151 39.03 18.36 5.18
N ASN A 152 37.70 18.19 5.12
CA ASN A 152 36.75 19.26 4.78
C ASN A 152 36.38 20.18 5.97
N SER A 153 36.95 19.96 7.16
CA SER A 153 36.74 20.82 8.34
C SER A 153 37.84 21.89 8.55
N LEU A 154 38.77 22.04 7.60
CA LEU A 154 39.76 23.12 7.60
C LEU A 154 39.40 24.18 6.54
N THR A 155 38.36 24.96 6.80
CA THR A 155 38.16 26.24 6.10
C THR A 155 38.06 27.36 7.11
N MET A 156 39.16 28.10 7.20
CA MET A 156 39.29 29.54 7.48
C MET A 156 38.50 30.14 8.65
N GLU A 157 39.21 30.42 9.74
CA GLU A 157 39.13 31.74 10.37
C GLU A 157 40.51 32.39 10.27
N LEU A 158 40.49 33.64 9.80
CA LEU A 158 41.65 34.54 9.64
C LEU A 158 42.18 35.01 10.99
#